data_AF-A0AAV0CM51-F1
#
_entry.id   AF-A0AAV0CM51-F1
#
_cell.length_a   1.000
_cell.length_b   1.000
_cell.length_c   1.000
_cell.angle_alpha   90.00
_cell.angle_beta   90.00
_cell.angle_gamma   90.00
#
_symmetry.space_group_name_H-M   'P 1'
#
loop_
_entity.id
_entity.type
_entity.pdbx_description
1 polymer ?
#
loop_
_entity_poly.entity_id
_entity_poly.type
_entity_poly.pdbx_seq_one_letter_code
_entity_poly.pdbx_strand_id
1 'polypeptide(L)'
;MAASTTFFRTCPLNLSSIKPNSATILSHFPYVKLASSTRNYPSQPLISHYTLSRFHGPVTPLRSASTSDTSTASAPSTTFHGLCYVVGDNIDTDQIIPAEYLTLVPSKQEEYKKLGSYALCGLPESYQTRFIDPGEYKSKYSIVIGGDNFGCGSSREHAPVALGAAGVSAVVAESYARIFFRNSVSTGEIYPVECYVRICEECKTGDVVTLELGESRLINHTSGKEYKLKPIGDAGPVIDAGGIFAYARKTGMIPTLA
;
A
#
# COMPACT_ATOMS: atom_id res chain seq x y z
N MET A 1 18.71 42.11 47.42
CA MET A 1 17.92 42.85 46.41
C MET A 1 17.53 41.87 45.31
N ALA A 2 16.24 41.90 44.95
CA ALA A 2 15.55 41.29 43.81
C ALA A 2 15.54 39.75 43.64
N ALA A 3 14.38 39.18 43.96
CA ALA A 3 13.89 37.87 43.52
C ALA A 3 13.33 37.94 42.09
N SER A 4 13.30 36.83 41.38
CA SER A 4 12.39 36.64 40.24
C SER A 4 11.83 35.23 40.22
N THR A 5 10.58 35.15 40.67
CA THR A 5 9.66 34.02 40.59
C THR A 5 8.93 34.14 39.24
N THR A 6 8.76 33.06 38.48
CA THR A 6 7.77 33.05 37.40
C THR A 6 6.95 31.77 37.44
N PHE A 7 5.64 32.01 37.44
CA PHE A 7 4.53 31.13 37.71
C PHE A 7 4.23 30.14 36.59
N PHE A 8 3.86 28.91 36.97
CA PHE A 8 3.04 28.01 36.18
C PHE A 8 1.61 28.58 36.07
N ARG A 9 1.05 28.60 34.86
CA ARG A 9 -0.39 28.81 34.62
C ARG A 9 -0.99 27.54 34.01
N THR A 10 -1.78 26.85 34.81
CA THR A 10 -2.78 25.86 34.40
C THR A 10 -4.07 26.60 34.02
N CYS A 11 -4.63 26.32 32.84
CA CYS A 11 -5.99 26.71 32.47
C CYS A 11 -6.90 25.48 32.49
N PRO A 12 -7.92 25.41 33.36
CA PRO A 12 -9.04 24.48 33.20
C PRO A 12 -10.17 25.17 32.40
N LEU A 13 -10.67 24.53 31.34
CA LEU A 13 -11.91 24.98 30.70
C LEU A 13 -13.07 24.09 31.14
N ASN A 14 -14.02 24.77 31.75
CA ASN A 14 -15.26 24.32 32.33
C ASN A 14 -16.27 23.96 31.23
N LEU A 15 -16.82 22.75 31.30
CA LEU A 15 -17.84 22.21 30.41
C LEU A 15 -19.20 22.36 31.11
N SER A 16 -19.99 23.37 30.75
CA SER A 16 -21.44 23.35 31.00
C SER A 16 -22.20 24.37 30.15
N SER A 17 -23.32 23.90 29.60
CA SER A 17 -24.44 24.66 29.02
C SER A 17 -24.35 25.02 27.52
N ILE A 18 -24.92 24.16 26.67
CA ILE A 18 -25.88 24.56 25.62
C ILE A 18 -26.90 23.40 25.46
N LYS A 19 -28.19 23.70 25.67
CA LYS A 19 -29.34 22.84 25.36
C LYS A 19 -29.84 23.09 23.93
N PRO A 20 -30.57 22.14 23.32
CA PRO A 20 -30.91 22.15 21.90
C PRO A 20 -32.19 22.97 21.63
N ASN A 21 -32.29 23.57 20.44
CA ASN A 21 -33.56 24.08 19.92
C ASN A 21 -33.81 23.54 18.50
N SER A 22 -34.94 22.86 18.38
CA SER A 22 -35.59 22.43 17.13
C SER A 22 -35.97 23.63 16.26
N ALA A 23 -35.82 23.49 14.95
CA ALA A 23 -36.69 24.15 13.98
C ALA A 23 -36.71 23.37 12.65
N THR A 24 -37.90 22.88 12.33
CA THR A 24 -38.37 22.31 11.08
C THR A 24 -38.08 23.22 9.88
N ILE A 25 -37.45 22.69 8.83
CA ILE A 25 -37.56 23.26 7.47
C ILE A 25 -37.83 22.12 6.48
N LEU A 26 -39.08 22.05 6.04
CA LEU A 26 -39.53 21.38 4.83
C LEU A 26 -39.04 22.17 3.62
N SER A 27 -38.25 21.57 2.73
CA SER A 27 -38.11 22.06 1.37
C SER A 27 -38.07 20.90 0.39
N HIS A 28 -38.90 21.06 -0.64
CA HIS A 28 -39.26 20.09 -1.66
C HIS A 28 -38.06 19.73 -2.55
N PHE A 29 -37.77 18.43 -2.66
CA PHE A 29 -36.94 17.89 -3.74
C PHE A 29 -37.84 17.41 -4.89
N PRO A 30 -37.62 17.83 -6.14
CA PRO A 30 -38.35 17.28 -7.27
C PRO A 30 -37.86 15.86 -7.56
N TYR A 31 -38.81 14.93 -7.56
CA TYR A 31 -38.66 13.52 -7.89
C TYR A 31 -38.29 13.35 -9.37
N VAL A 32 -37.04 12.98 -9.66
CA VAL A 32 -36.60 12.61 -11.01
C VAL A 32 -36.97 11.14 -11.25
N LYS A 33 -37.92 10.92 -12.17
CA LYS A 33 -38.43 9.62 -12.59
C LYS A 33 -37.39 8.96 -13.51
N LEU A 34 -36.69 7.92 -13.03
CA LEU A 34 -35.83 7.09 -13.88
C LEU A 34 -36.71 6.23 -14.79
N ALA A 35 -36.64 6.47 -16.10
CA ALA A 35 -37.22 5.61 -17.12
C ALA A 35 -36.31 4.39 -17.35
N SER A 36 -36.85 3.19 -17.15
CA SER A 36 -36.19 1.92 -17.49
C SER A 36 -36.16 1.75 -19.02
N SER A 37 -34.99 1.98 -19.62
CA SER A 37 -34.73 1.61 -21.02
C SER A 37 -34.31 0.14 -21.09
N THR A 38 -35.25 -0.72 -21.50
CA THR A 38 -34.97 -2.09 -21.91
C THR A 38 -34.29 -2.06 -23.29
N ARG A 39 -32.98 -2.30 -23.34
CA ARG A 39 -32.30 -2.61 -24.60
C ARG A 39 -32.52 -4.09 -24.94
N ASN A 40 -33.33 -4.33 -25.97
CA ASN A 40 -33.43 -5.60 -26.67
C ASN A 40 -32.10 -5.88 -27.42
N TYR A 41 -31.45 -6.99 -27.09
CA TYR A 41 -30.38 -7.56 -27.92
C TYR A 41 -31.00 -8.63 -28.84
N PRO A 42 -30.84 -8.55 -30.17
CA PRO A 42 -31.26 -9.63 -31.06
C PRO A 42 -30.27 -10.80 -30.99
N SER A 43 -30.80 -12.00 -30.76
CA SER A 43 -30.12 -13.28 -30.92
C SER A 43 -30.07 -13.67 -32.41
N GLN A 44 -28.91 -14.09 -32.89
CA GLN A 44 -28.69 -14.66 -34.22
C GLN A 44 -28.06 -16.06 -34.07
N PRO A 45 -28.55 -17.10 -34.78
CA PRO A 45 -28.03 -18.46 -34.66
C PRO A 45 -27.05 -18.87 -35.78
N LEU A 46 -26.14 -19.77 -35.38
CA LEU A 46 -25.62 -20.97 -36.06
C LEU A 46 -24.64 -20.91 -37.26
N ILE A 47 -23.53 -21.63 -37.03
CA ILE A 47 -22.80 -22.60 -37.89
C ILE A 47 -22.12 -22.06 -39.16
N SER A 48 -20.80 -22.24 -39.23
CA SER A 48 -20.10 -22.50 -40.48
C SER A 48 -19.03 -23.59 -40.29
N HIS A 49 -19.11 -24.60 -41.15
CA HIS A 49 -18.22 -25.75 -41.23
C HIS A 49 -16.84 -25.33 -41.72
N TYR A 50 -15.79 -25.68 -40.98
CA TYR A 50 -14.42 -25.65 -41.52
C TYR A 50 -13.96 -27.07 -41.85
N THR A 51 -13.81 -27.30 -43.14
CA THR A 51 -13.21 -28.49 -43.75
C THR A 51 -11.70 -28.53 -43.48
N LEU A 52 -11.24 -29.63 -42.87
CA LEU A 52 -9.82 -29.98 -42.69
C LEU A 52 -9.20 -30.36 -44.05
N SER A 53 -8.35 -29.49 -44.59
CA SER A 53 -7.43 -29.85 -45.67
C SER A 53 -6.13 -30.41 -45.07
N ARG A 54 -5.84 -31.67 -45.38
CA ARG A 54 -4.57 -32.35 -45.05
C ARG A 54 -3.48 -31.87 -46.02
N PHE A 55 -2.48 -31.17 -45.52
CA PHE A 55 -1.21 -31.01 -46.22
C PHE A 55 -0.18 -31.96 -45.61
N HIS A 56 0.28 -32.94 -46.40
CA HIS A 56 1.43 -33.78 -46.10
C HIS A 56 2.68 -33.08 -46.66
N GLY A 57 3.54 -32.59 -45.76
CA GLY A 57 4.91 -32.21 -46.07
C GLY A 57 5.89 -33.21 -45.46
N PRO A 58 7.01 -33.55 -46.12
CA PRO A 58 7.96 -34.54 -45.61
C PRO A 58 8.76 -33.97 -44.43
N VAL A 59 8.88 -34.78 -43.37
CA VAL A 59 9.64 -34.47 -42.16
C VAL A 59 11.09 -34.90 -42.35
N THR A 60 12.02 -33.95 -42.29
CA THR A 60 13.47 -34.21 -42.20
C THR A 60 13.87 -34.27 -40.73
N PRO A 61 14.61 -35.29 -40.25
CA PRO A 61 15.02 -35.36 -38.85
C PRO A 61 16.23 -34.46 -38.61
N LEU A 62 16.09 -33.42 -37.78
CA LEU A 62 17.24 -32.64 -37.33
C LEU A 62 17.86 -33.27 -36.07
N ARG A 63 19.08 -33.76 -36.29
CA ARG A 63 20.18 -34.09 -35.38
C ARG A 63 20.08 -33.54 -33.95
N SER A 64 20.20 -34.46 -33.00
CA SER A 64 20.45 -34.24 -31.59
C SER A 64 21.76 -33.47 -31.34
N ALA A 65 21.69 -32.39 -30.56
CA ALA A 65 22.85 -31.73 -29.96
C ALA A 65 22.59 -31.58 -28.45
N SER A 66 23.37 -32.31 -27.67
CA SER A 66 23.62 -32.08 -26.25
C SER A 66 24.62 -30.94 -26.10
N THR A 67 24.35 -30.03 -25.16
CA THR A 67 25.25 -29.37 -24.19
C THR A 67 24.78 -27.93 -23.97
N SER A 68 24.41 -27.60 -22.74
CA SER A 68 25.18 -26.70 -21.87
C SER A 68 24.27 -26.22 -20.74
N ASP A 69 24.68 -26.51 -19.52
CA ASP A 69 24.12 -25.98 -18.28
C ASP A 69 23.79 -24.50 -18.41
N THR A 70 22.50 -24.18 -18.36
CA THR A 70 22.07 -22.81 -18.10
C THR A 70 22.02 -22.68 -16.60
N SER A 71 23.10 -22.15 -16.03
CA SER A 71 23.07 -21.51 -14.73
C SER A 71 21.98 -20.44 -14.79
N THR A 72 20.83 -20.70 -14.20
CA THR A 72 19.77 -19.71 -13.99
C THR A 72 20.38 -18.60 -13.15
N ALA A 73 20.78 -17.51 -13.78
CA ALA A 73 21.17 -16.30 -13.09
C ALA A 73 19.94 -15.83 -12.31
N SER A 74 19.98 -16.03 -11.00
CA SER A 74 18.99 -15.50 -10.05
C SER A 74 18.84 -14.00 -10.33
N ALA A 75 17.62 -13.56 -10.66
CA ALA A 75 17.29 -12.15 -10.76
C ALA A 75 17.71 -11.44 -9.47
N PRO A 76 18.13 -10.16 -9.50
CA PRO A 76 18.49 -9.44 -8.29
C PRO A 76 17.34 -9.50 -7.29
N SER A 77 17.53 -10.21 -6.19
CA SER A 77 16.51 -10.38 -5.16
C SER A 77 16.46 -9.13 -4.30
N THR A 78 15.44 -8.31 -4.47
CA THR A 78 15.18 -7.17 -3.59
C THR A 78 14.91 -7.69 -2.17
N THR A 79 15.73 -7.25 -1.21
CA THR A 79 15.67 -7.68 0.19
C THR A 79 15.65 -6.47 1.11
N PHE A 80 14.75 -6.47 2.09
CA PHE A 80 14.64 -5.42 3.10
C PHE A 80 14.87 -6.01 4.50
N HIS A 81 15.70 -5.36 5.31
CA HIS A 81 16.02 -5.78 6.66
C HIS A 81 15.79 -4.64 7.65
N GLY A 82 15.33 -4.97 8.86
CA GLY A 82 15.25 -4.02 9.96
C GLY A 82 14.12 -4.36 10.92
N LEU A 83 13.73 -3.38 11.73
CA LEU A 83 12.68 -3.56 12.72
C LEU A 83 11.30 -3.52 12.04
N CYS A 84 10.37 -4.37 12.49
CA CYS A 84 8.98 -4.26 12.07
C CYS A 84 8.13 -3.45 13.05
N TYR A 85 7.12 -2.75 12.52
CA TYR A 85 6.02 -2.19 13.29
C TYR A 85 4.74 -2.98 13.04
N VAL A 86 4.12 -3.52 14.08
CA VAL A 86 2.97 -4.42 13.95
C VAL A 86 1.67 -3.68 14.26
N VAL A 87 0.70 -3.83 13.36
CA VAL A 87 -0.67 -3.32 13.49
C VAL A 87 -1.69 -4.43 13.17
N GLY A 88 -2.92 -4.24 13.65
CA GLY A 88 -4.00 -5.20 13.51
C GLY A 88 -4.76 -5.11 12.18
N ASP A 89 -6.01 -5.54 12.21
CA ASP A 89 -6.93 -5.53 11.07
C ASP A 89 -7.51 -4.12 10.83
N ASN A 90 -8.00 -3.89 9.61
CA ASN A 90 -8.77 -2.70 9.22
C ASN A 90 -8.05 -1.38 9.51
N ILE A 91 -6.73 -1.34 9.28
CA ILE A 91 -5.98 -0.09 9.36
C ILE A 91 -6.39 0.79 8.19
N ASP A 92 -7.21 1.81 8.46
CA ASP A 92 -7.76 2.66 7.41
C ASP A 92 -6.81 3.80 7.02
N THR A 93 -7.12 4.48 5.92
CA THR A 93 -6.28 5.58 5.42
C THR A 93 -6.24 6.81 6.33
N ASP A 94 -7.24 7.02 7.20
CA ASP A 94 -7.21 8.10 8.20
C ASP A 94 -6.25 7.77 9.34
N GLN A 95 -6.18 6.50 9.73
CA GLN A 95 -5.20 6.01 10.70
C GLN A 95 -3.77 6.09 10.17
N ILE A 96 -3.57 5.83 8.86
CA ILE A 96 -2.28 6.00 8.21
C ILE A 96 -1.91 7.48 8.05
N ILE A 97 -2.83 8.32 7.58
CA ILE A 97 -2.63 9.76 7.42
C ILE A 97 -3.97 10.52 7.51
N PRO A 98 -4.21 11.29 8.59
CA PRO A 98 -5.43 12.07 8.76
C PRO A 98 -5.67 13.11 7.64
N ALA A 99 -6.95 13.42 7.40
CA ALA A 99 -7.37 14.27 6.28
C ALA A 99 -6.79 15.70 6.31
N GLU A 100 -6.48 16.21 7.50
CA GLU A 100 -5.91 17.56 7.69
C GLU A 100 -4.52 17.73 7.04
N TYR A 101 -3.79 16.64 6.82
CA TYR A 101 -2.45 16.66 6.22
C TYR A 101 -2.44 16.51 4.69
N LEU A 102 -3.61 16.32 4.06
CA LEU A 102 -3.71 16.10 2.60
C LEU A 102 -3.45 17.35 1.76
N THR A 103 -3.27 18.51 2.41
CA THR A 103 -2.83 19.74 1.76
C THR A 103 -1.34 19.75 1.41
N LEU A 104 -0.56 18.83 1.99
CA LEU A 104 0.85 18.64 1.68
C LEU A 104 1.02 18.00 0.30
N VAL A 105 2.00 18.50 -0.45
CA VAL A 105 2.29 18.13 -1.83
C VAL A 105 3.53 17.21 -1.86
N PRO A 106 3.37 15.92 -2.22
CA PRO A 106 4.48 14.95 -2.22
C PRO A 106 5.67 15.32 -3.11
N SER A 107 5.46 16.09 -4.17
CA SER A 107 6.54 16.49 -5.09
C SER A 107 7.49 17.55 -4.53
N LYS A 108 7.15 18.16 -3.39
CA LYS A 108 8.02 19.12 -2.69
C LYS A 108 8.74 18.43 -1.54
N GLN A 109 10.07 18.43 -1.58
CA GLN A 109 10.90 17.68 -0.64
C GLN A 109 10.58 17.93 0.85
N GLU A 110 10.37 19.17 1.25
CA GLU A 110 10.08 19.50 2.65
C GLU A 110 8.67 19.07 3.08
N GLU A 111 7.70 19.12 2.17
CA GLU A 111 6.34 18.64 2.42
C GLU A 111 6.28 17.10 2.41
N TYR A 112 7.09 16.44 1.58
CA TYR A 112 7.27 14.99 1.58
C TYR A 112 7.85 14.49 2.92
N LYS A 113 8.91 15.12 3.43
CA LYS A 113 9.42 14.83 4.79
C LYS A 113 8.32 15.01 5.84
N LYS A 114 7.54 16.08 5.73
CA LYS A 114 6.45 16.35 6.66
C LYS A 114 5.35 15.28 6.60
N LEU A 115 5.02 14.75 5.42
CA LEU A 115 4.14 13.58 5.28
C LEU A 115 4.69 12.36 6.03
N GLY A 116 6.00 12.09 5.91
CA GLY A 116 6.68 11.04 6.68
C GLY A 116 6.51 11.19 8.19
N SER A 117 6.63 12.41 8.71
CA SER A 117 6.44 12.70 10.15
C SER A 117 5.02 12.44 10.68
N TYR A 118 4.02 12.35 9.79
CA TYR A 118 2.63 12.07 10.13
C TYR A 118 2.19 10.64 9.80
N ALA A 119 3.10 9.78 9.33
CA ALA A 119 2.77 8.40 9.07
C ALA A 119 2.25 7.69 10.33
N LEU A 120 1.12 6.99 10.20
CA LEU A 120 0.45 6.25 11.27
C LEU A 120 0.09 7.08 12.52
N CYS A 121 0.01 8.41 12.40
CA CYS A 121 -0.31 9.28 13.54
C CYS A 121 -1.79 9.24 13.94
N GLY A 122 -2.66 8.72 13.07
CA GLY A 122 -4.09 8.53 13.34
C GLY A 122 -4.42 7.22 14.04
N LEU A 123 -3.43 6.37 14.34
CA LEU A 123 -3.65 5.14 15.11
C LEU A 123 -4.27 5.45 16.49
N PRO A 124 -5.18 4.59 16.99
CA PRO A 124 -5.78 4.77 18.30
C PRO A 124 -4.75 4.61 19.43
N GLU A 125 -5.04 5.17 20.60
CA GLU A 125 -4.16 5.15 21.78
C GLU A 125 -3.81 3.74 22.29
N SER A 126 -4.54 2.71 21.85
CA SER A 126 -4.19 1.31 22.13
C SER A 126 -2.80 0.92 21.58
N TYR A 127 -2.30 1.62 20.57
CA TYR A 127 -0.94 1.47 20.07
C TYR A 127 0.04 2.31 20.90
N GLN A 128 0.57 1.72 21.96
CA GLN A 128 1.44 2.41 22.92
C GLN A 128 2.79 2.86 22.33
N THR A 129 3.31 2.09 21.38
CA THR A 129 4.57 2.41 20.70
C THR A 129 4.29 3.35 19.54
N ARG A 130 4.87 4.56 19.58
CA ARG A 130 4.79 5.49 18.45
C ARG A 130 5.51 4.94 17.23
N PHE A 131 4.93 5.17 16.06
CA PHE A 131 5.56 4.82 14.79
C PHE A 131 6.70 5.78 14.40
N ILE A 132 6.48 7.09 14.61
CA ILE A 132 7.47 8.16 14.46
C ILE A 132 7.83 8.71 15.85
N ASP A 133 9.12 8.75 16.16
CA ASP A 133 9.61 9.32 17.41
C ASP A 133 9.47 10.87 17.38
N PRO A 134 9.23 11.56 18.51
CA PRO A 134 9.01 13.01 18.51
C PRO A 134 10.17 13.80 17.92
N GLY A 135 9.88 14.68 16.96
CA GLY A 135 10.88 15.50 16.27
C GLY A 135 11.52 14.82 15.06
N GLU A 136 11.21 13.55 14.81
CA GLU A 136 11.67 12.81 13.65
C GLU A 136 10.66 12.86 12.51
N TYR A 137 11.12 12.54 11.30
CA TYR A 137 10.28 12.35 10.12
C TYR A 137 10.46 10.97 9.47
N LYS A 138 11.42 10.19 9.96
CA LYS A 138 11.62 8.79 9.58
C LYS A 138 11.33 7.89 10.76
N SER A 139 10.78 6.72 10.45
CA SER A 139 10.64 5.64 11.40
C SER A 139 11.93 4.84 11.50
N LYS A 140 12.17 4.23 12.66
CA LYS A 140 13.17 3.17 12.83
C LYS A 140 12.68 1.81 12.30
N TYR A 141 11.39 1.72 11.95
CA TYR A 141 10.79 0.51 11.39
C TYR A 141 10.80 0.58 9.87
N SER A 142 11.53 -0.33 9.22
CA SER A 142 11.60 -0.41 7.76
C SER A 142 10.46 -1.24 7.15
N ILE A 143 9.78 -2.05 7.96
CA ILE A 143 8.69 -2.92 7.53
C ILE A 143 7.49 -2.70 8.45
N VAL A 144 6.30 -2.57 7.87
CA VAL A 144 5.04 -2.61 8.63
C VAL A 144 4.41 -3.98 8.45
N ILE A 145 3.94 -4.59 9.54
CA ILE A 145 3.19 -5.83 9.52
C ILE A 145 1.73 -5.50 9.86
N GLY A 146 0.80 -5.84 8.97
CA GLY A 146 -0.64 -5.60 9.15
C GLY A 146 -1.47 -6.87 9.19
N GLY A 147 -2.71 -6.75 9.68
CA GLY A 147 -3.72 -7.80 9.59
C GLY A 147 -4.48 -7.80 8.27
N ASP A 148 -5.76 -8.12 8.34
CA ASP A 148 -6.70 -8.12 7.22
C ASP A 148 -7.10 -6.69 6.82
N ASN A 149 -7.36 -6.49 5.52
CA ASN A 149 -7.93 -5.28 4.96
C ASN A 149 -7.11 -4.00 5.25
N PHE A 150 -5.78 -4.08 5.14
CA PHE A 150 -4.89 -2.95 5.35
C PHE A 150 -5.10 -1.85 4.29
N GLY A 151 -5.11 -0.59 4.74
CA GLY A 151 -5.31 0.59 3.91
C GLY A 151 -6.77 0.80 3.49
N CYS A 152 -7.73 0.30 4.26
CA CYS A 152 -9.15 0.44 3.94
C CYS A 152 -9.67 1.88 4.07
N GLY A 153 -10.91 2.09 3.65
CA GLY A 153 -11.54 3.41 3.68
C GLY A 153 -11.31 4.22 2.39
N SER A 154 -10.93 5.49 2.55
CA SER A 154 -10.94 6.47 1.46
C SER A 154 -9.78 6.33 0.47
N SER A 155 -9.96 6.77 -0.77
CA SER A 155 -8.90 6.73 -1.80
C SER A 155 -7.85 7.82 -1.58
N ARG A 156 -6.90 7.60 -0.67
CA ARG A 156 -5.79 8.52 -0.39
C ARG A 156 -4.48 8.00 -0.94
N GLU A 157 -3.94 8.70 -1.94
CA GLU A 157 -2.58 8.45 -2.44
C GLU A 157 -1.53 8.86 -1.39
N HIS A 158 -1.85 9.84 -0.55
CA HIS A 158 -1.00 10.25 0.57
C HIS A 158 -0.70 9.14 1.58
N ALA A 159 -1.53 8.10 1.69
CA ALA A 159 -1.34 7.04 2.66
C ALA A 159 -0.06 6.21 2.40
N PRO A 160 0.12 5.58 1.21
CA PRO A 160 1.39 4.92 0.90
C PRO A 160 2.57 5.91 0.82
N VAL A 161 2.35 7.15 0.37
CA VAL A 161 3.38 8.20 0.33
C VAL A 161 3.90 8.54 1.73
N ALA A 162 3.03 8.69 2.73
CA ALA A 162 3.45 8.97 4.10
C ALA A 162 4.31 7.83 4.66
N LEU A 163 3.95 6.57 4.39
CA LEU A 163 4.74 5.41 4.79
C LEU A 163 6.11 5.38 4.10
N GLY A 164 6.16 5.59 2.78
CA GLY A 164 7.42 5.66 2.02
C GLY A 164 8.31 6.81 2.49
N ALA A 165 7.72 8.00 2.70
CA ALA A 165 8.42 9.17 3.22
C ALA A 165 8.99 8.95 4.63
N ALA A 166 8.31 8.15 5.45
CA ALA A 166 8.80 7.71 6.76
C ALA A 166 9.93 6.67 6.66
N GLY A 167 10.29 6.18 5.47
CA GLY A 167 11.35 5.20 5.26
C GLY A 167 10.89 3.74 5.32
N VAL A 168 9.58 3.48 5.31
CA VAL A 168 9.05 2.12 5.14
C VAL A 168 9.38 1.65 3.73
N SER A 169 9.90 0.44 3.60
CA SER A 169 10.16 -0.19 2.31
C SER A 169 9.01 -1.10 1.88
N ALA A 170 8.37 -1.77 2.84
CA ALA A 170 7.28 -2.69 2.59
C ALA A 170 6.26 -2.70 3.72
N VAL A 171 5.01 -2.95 3.34
CA VAL A 171 3.98 -3.41 4.26
C VAL A 171 3.76 -4.89 3.94
N VAL A 172 3.70 -5.75 4.96
CA VAL A 172 3.33 -7.15 4.81
C VAL A 172 2.04 -7.39 5.59
N ALA A 173 0.96 -7.74 4.90
CA ALA A 173 -0.37 -7.87 5.51
C ALA A 173 -1.05 -9.19 5.10
N GLU A 174 -2.13 -9.58 5.79
CA GLU A 174 -2.94 -10.72 5.33
C GLU A 174 -3.66 -10.39 4.02
N SER A 175 -4.24 -9.19 3.95
CA SER A 175 -4.89 -8.67 2.74
C SER A 175 -4.87 -7.14 2.70
N TYR A 176 -5.15 -6.59 1.53
CA TYR A 176 -5.23 -5.15 1.31
C TYR A 176 -6.59 -4.71 0.80
N ALA A 177 -6.96 -3.49 1.19
CA ALA A 177 -7.96 -2.75 0.43
C ALA A 177 -7.42 -2.48 -0.98
N ARG A 178 -8.22 -2.84 -1.99
CA ARG A 178 -7.84 -2.78 -3.42
C ARG A 178 -7.27 -1.42 -3.85
N ILE A 179 -7.84 -0.33 -3.34
CA ILE A 179 -7.42 1.03 -3.69
C ILE A 179 -6.05 1.35 -3.12
N PHE A 180 -5.78 0.98 -1.86
CA PHE A 180 -4.48 1.19 -1.24
C PHE A 180 -3.38 0.38 -1.94
N PHE A 181 -3.65 -0.89 -2.26
CA PHE A 181 -2.73 -1.72 -3.02
C PHE A 181 -2.37 -1.06 -4.36
N ARG A 182 -3.38 -0.65 -5.14
CA ARG A 182 -3.17 0.06 -6.40
C ARG A 182 -2.35 1.33 -6.22
N ASN A 183 -2.67 2.15 -5.23
CA ASN A 183 -1.96 3.42 -5.00
C ASN A 183 -0.48 3.16 -4.65
N SER A 184 -0.18 2.13 -3.84
CA SER A 184 1.19 1.74 -3.51
C SER A 184 2.00 1.38 -4.76
N VAL A 185 1.41 0.61 -5.69
CA VAL A 185 2.04 0.28 -6.99
C VAL A 185 2.17 1.51 -7.88
N SER A 186 1.13 2.35 -7.95
CA SER A 186 1.12 3.55 -8.79
C SER A 186 2.18 4.57 -8.38
N THR A 187 2.37 4.79 -7.08
CA THR A 187 3.36 5.74 -6.56
C THR A 187 4.75 5.13 -6.44
N GLY A 188 4.86 3.81 -6.21
CA GLY A 188 6.14 3.12 -6.03
C GLY A 188 6.81 3.42 -4.69
N GLU A 189 6.06 3.92 -3.71
CA GLU A 189 6.58 4.34 -2.40
C GLU A 189 6.91 3.17 -1.49
N ILE A 190 6.10 2.10 -1.57
CA ILE A 190 6.20 0.91 -0.72
C ILE A 190 5.78 -0.34 -1.49
N TYR A 191 6.29 -1.49 -1.05
CA TYR A 191 5.81 -2.80 -1.47
C TYR A 191 4.60 -3.26 -0.64
N PRO A 192 3.41 -3.47 -1.22
CA PRO A 192 2.29 -4.13 -0.54
C PRO A 192 2.35 -5.64 -0.75
N VAL A 193 2.81 -6.41 0.24
CA VAL A 193 3.02 -7.86 0.13
C VAL A 193 2.01 -8.63 0.97
N GLU A 194 1.28 -9.56 0.37
CA GLU A 194 0.34 -10.39 1.10
C GLU A 194 1.03 -11.62 1.71
N CYS A 195 0.65 -12.01 2.91
CA CYS A 195 1.03 -13.28 3.52
C CYS A 195 -0.12 -14.28 3.46
N TYR A 196 0.20 -15.58 3.46
CA TYR A 196 -0.82 -16.64 3.55
C TYR A 196 -1.38 -16.83 4.98
N VAL A 197 -0.70 -16.28 5.99
CA VAL A 197 -1.05 -16.45 7.41
C VAL A 197 -1.05 -15.10 8.13
N ARG A 198 -1.67 -15.07 9.31
CA ARG A 198 -1.84 -13.88 10.16
C ARG A 198 -0.58 -13.55 10.95
N ILE A 199 0.45 -13.07 10.26
CA ILE A 199 1.74 -12.75 10.87
C ILE A 199 1.69 -11.60 11.90
N CYS A 200 0.63 -10.78 11.89
CA CYS A 200 0.42 -9.73 12.90
C CYS A 200 0.13 -10.28 14.31
N GLU A 201 -0.27 -11.55 14.44
CA GLU A 201 -0.48 -12.23 15.72
C GLU A 201 0.80 -12.95 16.21
N GLU A 202 1.77 -13.16 15.32
CA GLU A 202 3.01 -13.89 15.61
C GLU A 202 4.23 -13.00 15.76
N CYS A 203 4.28 -11.87 15.06
CA CYS A 203 5.32 -10.86 15.16
C CYS A 203 4.95 -9.77 16.19
N LYS A 204 5.97 -9.12 16.74
CA LYS A 204 5.80 -7.99 17.68
C LYS A 204 6.51 -6.75 17.15
N THR A 205 5.97 -5.58 17.48
CA THR A 205 6.66 -4.31 17.19
C THR A 205 8.05 -4.33 17.80
N GLY A 206 9.07 -4.06 16.98
CA GLY A 206 10.48 -4.13 17.35
C GLY A 206 11.15 -5.48 17.07
N ASP A 207 10.44 -6.48 16.54
CA ASP A 207 11.11 -7.69 16.03
C ASP A 207 12.00 -7.33 14.83
N VAL A 208 13.14 -8.02 14.73
CA VAL A 208 14.07 -7.89 13.61
C VAL A 208 13.63 -8.84 12.51
N VAL A 209 13.33 -8.31 11.33
CA VAL A 209 12.80 -9.08 10.20
C VAL A 209 13.63 -8.87 8.94
N THR A 210 13.63 -9.88 8.07
CA THR A 210 14.11 -9.78 6.68
C THR A 210 12.98 -10.19 5.74
N LEU A 211 12.65 -9.31 4.79
CA LEU A 211 11.73 -9.58 3.69
C LEU A 211 12.54 -9.85 2.42
N GLU A 212 12.38 -11.03 1.83
CA GLU A 212 13.00 -11.45 0.58
C GLU A 212 11.93 -11.54 -0.50
N LEU A 213 11.86 -10.55 -1.40
CA LEU A 213 10.83 -10.51 -2.44
C LEU A 213 11.02 -11.60 -3.50
N GLY A 214 12.27 -11.91 -3.85
CA GLY A 214 12.59 -12.96 -4.83
C GLY A 214 12.14 -14.35 -4.39
N GLU A 215 12.31 -14.66 -3.10
CA GLU A 215 11.90 -15.94 -2.50
C GLU A 215 10.46 -15.92 -1.96
N SER A 216 9.78 -14.77 -2.04
CA SER A 216 8.44 -14.55 -1.46
C SER A 216 8.36 -15.01 -0.01
N ARG A 217 9.25 -14.47 0.84
CA ARG A 217 9.44 -14.91 2.22
C ARG A 217 9.68 -13.73 3.17
N LEU A 218 9.16 -13.86 4.39
CA LEU A 218 9.57 -13.04 5.54
C LEU A 218 10.18 -13.91 6.64
N ILE A 219 11.36 -13.55 7.12
CA ILE A 219 12.06 -14.20 8.22
C ILE A 219 11.99 -13.27 9.44
N ASN A 220 11.48 -13.75 10.56
CA ASN A 220 11.55 -13.06 11.84
C ASN A 220 12.74 -13.63 12.63
N HIS A 221 13.82 -12.87 12.71
CA HIS A 221 15.06 -13.26 13.39
C HIS A 221 14.93 -13.27 14.91
N THR A 222 13.99 -12.51 15.48
CA THR A 222 13.73 -12.50 16.92
C THR A 222 13.08 -13.80 17.39
N SER A 223 12.10 -14.31 16.62
CA SER A 223 11.39 -15.56 16.96
C SER A 223 11.98 -16.81 16.28
N GLY A 224 12.82 -16.64 15.26
CA GLY A 224 13.35 -17.74 14.43
C GLY A 224 12.33 -18.33 13.45
N LYS A 225 11.18 -17.67 13.26
CA LYS A 225 10.10 -18.14 12.37
C LYS A 225 10.25 -17.58 10.96
N GLU A 226 9.74 -18.35 10.00
CA GLU A 226 9.73 -18.01 8.59
C GLU A 226 8.30 -18.12 8.05
N TYR A 227 7.90 -17.14 7.24
CA TYR A 227 6.56 -17.04 6.67
C TYR A 227 6.64 -16.95 5.15
N LYS A 228 5.87 -17.81 4.49
CA LYS A 228 5.68 -17.75 3.04
C LYS A 228 4.73 -16.61 2.69
N LEU A 229 5.11 -15.82 1.70
CA LEU A 229 4.36 -14.70 1.17
C LEU A 229 3.79 -15.04 -0.20
N LYS A 230 2.77 -14.29 -0.60
CA LYS A 230 2.29 -14.30 -1.98
C LYS A 230 3.27 -13.46 -2.82
N PRO A 231 3.66 -13.92 -4.02
CA PRO A 231 4.55 -13.14 -4.87
C PRO A 231 3.89 -11.83 -5.30
N ILE A 232 4.67 -10.74 -5.29
CA ILE A 232 4.20 -9.41 -5.74
C ILE A 232 3.85 -9.38 -7.24
N GLY A 233 4.41 -10.30 -8.02
CA GLY A 233 4.18 -10.43 -9.45
C GLY A 233 4.65 -9.21 -10.24
N ASP A 234 3.95 -8.92 -11.34
CA ASP A 234 4.32 -7.85 -12.29
C ASP A 234 4.22 -6.43 -11.71
N ALA A 235 3.68 -6.27 -10.50
CA ALA A 235 3.70 -5.00 -9.78
C ALA A 235 5.11 -4.63 -9.28
N GLY A 236 5.98 -5.61 -9.01
CA GLY A 236 7.33 -5.38 -8.49
C GLY A 236 8.17 -4.44 -9.37
N PRO A 237 8.33 -4.72 -10.67
CA PRO A 237 9.06 -3.85 -11.59
C PRO A 237 8.52 -2.41 -11.69
N VAL A 238 7.23 -2.20 -11.44
CA VAL A 238 6.61 -0.86 -11.43
C VAL A 238 7.03 -0.10 -10.16
N ILE A 239 7.03 -0.78 -9.02
CA ILE A 239 7.46 -0.22 -7.74
C ILE A 239 8.96 0.10 -7.78
N ASP A 240 9.80 -0.83 -8.27
CA ASP A 240 11.25 -0.64 -8.46
C ASP A 240 11.59 0.58 -9.33
N ALA A 241 10.72 0.91 -10.29
CA ALA A 241 10.92 2.07 -11.15
C ALA A 241 10.60 3.40 -10.45
N GLY A 242 9.97 3.38 -9.27
CA GLY A 242 9.43 4.58 -8.61
C GLY A 242 8.02 4.94 -9.11
N GLY A 243 7.20 3.92 -9.40
CA GLY A 243 5.80 4.09 -9.76
C GLY A 243 5.52 4.09 -11.26
N ILE A 244 4.24 4.19 -11.61
CA ILE A 244 3.74 3.91 -12.97
C ILE A 244 4.29 4.85 -14.03
N PHE A 245 4.49 6.13 -13.72
CA PHE A 245 5.03 7.09 -14.69
C PHE A 245 6.51 6.85 -14.96
N ALA A 246 7.27 6.51 -13.92
CA ALA A 246 8.68 6.21 -14.06
C ALA A 246 8.89 4.88 -14.81
N TYR A 247 8.06 3.87 -14.50
CA TYR A 247 8.02 2.62 -15.26
C TYR A 247 7.65 2.84 -16.73
N ALA A 248 6.62 3.64 -17.02
CA ALA A 248 6.20 3.94 -18.39
C ALA A 248 7.29 4.67 -19.19
N ARG A 249 8.05 5.58 -18.56
CA ARG A 249 9.24 6.19 -19.20
C ARG A 249 10.34 5.18 -19.44
N LYS A 250 10.67 4.37 -18.43
CA LYS A 250 11.71 3.33 -18.49
C LYS A 250 11.45 2.31 -19.61
N THR A 251 10.18 2.01 -19.86
CA THR A 251 9.73 1.04 -20.89
C THR A 251 9.38 1.67 -22.24
N GLY A 252 9.53 3.00 -22.38
CA GLY A 252 9.25 3.70 -23.63
C GLY A 252 7.76 3.84 -23.98
N MET A 253 6.85 3.61 -23.03
CA MET A 253 5.41 3.84 -23.22
C MET A 253 5.07 5.35 -23.29
N ILE A 254 5.86 6.19 -22.62
CA ILE A 254 5.76 7.65 -22.70
C ILE A 254 7.16 8.28 -22.85
N PRO A 255 7.28 9.49 -23.43
CA PRO A 255 8.58 10.14 -23.62
C PRO A 255 9.35 10.34 -22.32
N THR A 256 10.67 10.14 -22.39
CA THR A 256 11.60 10.52 -21.33
C THR A 256 11.60 12.04 -21.17
N LEU A 257 11.73 12.53 -19.94
CA LEU A 257 11.94 13.95 -19.70
C LEU A 257 13.30 14.33 -20.31
N ALA A 258 13.29 15.30 -21.23
CA ALA A 258 14.48 15.81 -21.89
C ALA A 258 15.41 16.54 -20.92
#